data_AF-A0A176K0U4-F1
#
_entry.id   AF-A0A176K0U4-F1
#
_cell.length_a   1.000
_cell.length_b   1.000
_cell.length_c   1.000
_cell.angle_alpha   90.00
_cell.angle_beta   90.00
_cell.angle_gamma   90.00
#
_symmetry.space_group_name_H-M   'P 1'
#
loop_
_entity.id
_entity.type
_entity.pdbx_description
1 polymer ?
#
loop_
_entity_poly.entity_id
_entity_poly.type
_entity_poly.pdbx_seq_one_letter_code
_entity_poly.pdbx_strand_id
1 'polypeptide(L)'
;MKIGAIIAIFIGIVIILSGISSIAISFWFVVQLIFAALFLNSGVKVFKYPSGEHLGSLIFSGILIIDAFGIWGVDWGFWELFLAMIGSYLVGWGLMSIFGNSKFMRRTPKSSRQNLSISRPLEADEYNVDIDANLTKVLLLDTQRDKGIDATLSFDKKSFSGSLNYNKERNSAVLKAKCKAKAGVSSVLTKSRINVELNSSPVVRFNATLDGVDAVLDFSNIKLDNASIRSNISRLSVVPSKLRDSRIDIDCEITSLNLRVPREVGVIIVHQGELNWSSFDELVYRENGYVSRNIETAKKVCQLFIKSEMSKLSIDWI
;
A
#
# COMPACT_ATOMS: atom_id res chain seq x y z
N MET A 1 11.12 -12.75 30.43
CA MET A 1 10.85 -14.03 31.10
C MET A 1 11.78 -15.19 30.72
N LYS A 2 12.44 -15.22 29.55
CA LYS A 2 13.31 -16.37 29.16
C LYS A 2 14.78 -16.31 29.63
N ILE A 3 15.29 -15.12 29.98
CA ILE A 3 16.70 -14.94 30.39
C ILE A 3 17.01 -15.59 31.75
N GLY A 4 16.10 -15.49 32.73
CA GLY A 4 16.30 -16.11 34.04
C GLY A 4 16.41 -17.64 33.99
N ALA A 5 15.66 -18.28 33.08
CA ALA A 5 15.73 -19.72 32.86
C ALA A 5 17.06 -20.14 32.21
N ILE A 6 17.57 -19.35 31.26
CA ILE A 6 18.87 -19.60 30.62
C ILE A 6 20.01 -19.43 31.63
N ILE A 7 19.94 -18.41 32.49
CA ILE A 7 20.91 -18.19 33.58
C ILE A 7 20.87 -19.37 34.57
N ALA A 8 19.69 -19.86 34.95
CA ALA A 8 19.55 -21.00 35.84
C ALA A 8 20.11 -22.31 35.24
N ILE A 9 19.85 -22.56 33.94
CA ILE A 9 20.42 -23.72 33.22
C ILE A 9 21.95 -23.62 33.14
N PHE A 10 22.48 -22.43 32.83
CA PHE A 10 23.92 -22.20 32.76
C PHE A 10 24.61 -22.42 34.11
N ILE A 11 24.04 -21.87 35.20
CA ILE A 11 24.54 -22.08 36.58
C ILE A 11 24.47 -23.57 36.95
N GLY A 12 23.39 -24.26 36.61
CA GLY A 12 23.25 -25.70 36.85
C GLY A 12 24.33 -26.54 36.16
N ILE A 13 24.63 -26.24 34.89
CA ILE A 13 25.68 -26.94 34.13
C ILE A 13 27.07 -26.67 34.73
N VAL A 14 27.34 -25.44 35.15
CA VAL A 14 28.61 -25.07 35.79
C VAL A 14 28.82 -25.81 37.12
N ILE A 15 27.78 -25.93 37.95
CA ILE A 15 27.84 -26.67 39.22
C ILE A 15 28.11 -28.17 38.96
N ILE A 16 27.47 -28.75 37.94
CA ILE A 16 27.69 -30.15 37.56
C ILE A 16 29.13 -30.37 37.07
N LEU A 17 29.65 -29.45 36.25
CA LEU A 17 31.01 -29.52 35.73
C LEU A 17 32.08 -29.29 36.79
N SER A 18 31.81 -28.48 37.83
CA SER A 18 32.78 -28.29 38.93
C SER A 18 32.96 -29.53 39.80
N GLY A 19 32.03 -30.50 39.75
CA GLY A 19 32.16 -31.80 40.42
C GLY A 19 33.09 -32.77 39.69
N ILE A 20 33.44 -32.49 38.44
CA ILE A 20 34.40 -33.25 37.64
C ILE A 20 35.71 -32.46 37.73
N SER A 21 36.67 -32.96 38.49
CA SER A 21 37.94 -32.31 38.89
C SER A 21 38.91 -31.95 37.75
N SER A 22 38.43 -31.80 36.51
CA SER A 22 39.20 -31.42 35.33
C SER A 22 39.16 -29.92 35.01
N ILE A 23 38.25 -29.14 35.62
CA ILE A 23 38.18 -27.68 35.44
C ILE A 23 37.99 -27.01 36.80
N ALA A 24 38.99 -26.26 37.26
CA ALA A 24 38.86 -25.40 38.43
C ALA A 24 37.99 -24.19 38.07
N ILE A 25 36.67 -24.40 37.97
CA ILE A 25 35.71 -23.33 37.71
C ILE A 25 35.62 -22.46 38.97
N SER A 26 36.35 -21.35 38.98
CA SER A 26 36.25 -20.36 40.05
C SER A 26 34.89 -19.65 39.97
N PHE A 27 34.35 -19.24 41.12
CA PHE A 27 33.14 -18.40 41.15
C PHE A 27 33.28 -17.16 40.26
N TRP A 28 34.50 -16.60 40.19
CA TRP A 28 34.83 -15.43 39.37
C TRP A 28 34.76 -15.69 37.87
N PHE A 29 35.21 -16.86 37.42
CA PHE A 29 35.05 -17.30 36.03
C PHE A 29 33.58 -17.29 35.59
N VAL A 30 32.68 -17.78 36.46
CA VAL A 30 31.23 -17.86 36.17
C VAL A 30 30.61 -16.47 36.09
N VAL A 31 30.92 -15.61 37.07
CA VAL A 31 30.45 -14.23 37.11
C VAL A 31 30.88 -13.48 35.86
N GLN A 32 32.14 -13.62 35.46
CA GLN A 32 32.69 -12.98 34.28
C GLN A 32 31.99 -13.41 32.98
N LEU A 33 31.70 -14.70 32.81
CA LEU A 33 30.95 -15.20 31.65
C LEU A 33 29.50 -14.69 31.61
N ILE A 34 28.84 -14.54 32.76
CA ILE A 34 27.49 -13.95 32.82
C ILE A 34 27.53 -12.49 32.34
N PHE A 35 28.48 -11.70 32.83
CA PHE A 35 28.65 -10.33 32.38
C PHE A 35 29.02 -10.27 30.90
N ALA A 36 29.92 -11.13 30.43
CA ALA A 36 30.26 -11.22 29.01
C ALA A 36 29.02 -11.47 28.14
N ALA A 37 28.15 -12.40 28.52
CA ALA A 37 26.91 -12.67 27.79
C ALA A 37 25.93 -11.47 27.78
N LEU A 38 25.81 -10.75 28.90
CA LEU A 38 24.98 -9.54 28.99
C LEU A 38 25.49 -8.43 28.06
N PHE A 39 26.80 -8.16 28.08
CA PHE A 39 27.43 -7.18 27.22
C PHE A 39 27.44 -7.61 25.75
N LEU A 40 27.56 -8.91 25.45
CA LEU A 40 27.45 -9.44 24.09
C LEU A 40 26.04 -9.20 23.52
N ASN A 41 25.00 -9.47 24.29
CA ASN A 41 23.62 -9.26 23.86
C ASN A 41 23.32 -7.80 23.53
N SER A 42 23.85 -6.86 24.33
CA SER A 42 23.79 -5.43 23.99
C SER A 42 24.70 -5.09 22.80
N GLY A 43 25.88 -5.71 22.71
CA GLY A 43 26.90 -5.41 21.70
C GLY A 43 26.51 -5.84 20.29
N VAL A 44 25.91 -7.02 20.11
CA VAL A 44 25.45 -7.54 18.81
C VAL A 44 24.41 -6.60 18.16
N LYS A 45 23.73 -5.76 18.94
CA LYS A 45 22.83 -4.74 18.39
C LYS A 45 23.54 -3.72 17.51
N VAL A 46 24.87 -3.56 17.62
CA VAL A 46 25.65 -2.63 16.77
C VAL A 46 25.45 -2.89 15.28
N PHE A 47 25.21 -4.15 14.88
CA PHE A 47 24.98 -4.52 13.49
C PHE A 47 23.60 -4.11 12.95
N LYS A 48 22.62 -3.86 13.84
CA LYS A 48 21.28 -3.37 13.49
C LYS A 48 21.11 -1.88 13.76
N TYR A 49 21.64 -1.42 14.89
CA TYR A 49 21.55 -0.06 15.41
C TYR A 49 22.97 0.40 15.76
N PRO A 50 23.72 0.95 14.79
CA PRO A 50 25.08 1.39 15.02
C PRO A 50 25.10 2.54 16.04
N SER A 51 25.61 2.28 17.26
CA SER A 51 25.85 3.28 18.30
C SER A 51 27.17 3.01 19.02
N GLY A 52 27.80 4.06 19.57
CA GLY A 52 29.04 3.93 20.33
C GLY A 52 28.87 3.07 21.59
N GLU A 53 27.69 3.11 22.20
CA GLU A 53 27.34 2.29 23.35
C GLU A 53 27.31 0.79 23.01
N HIS A 54 26.71 0.42 21.87
CA HIS A 54 26.66 -0.96 21.43
C HIS A 54 28.06 -1.44 20.99
N LEU A 55 28.83 -0.61 20.30
CA LEU A 55 30.19 -0.97 19.92
C LEU A 55 31.10 -1.16 21.14
N GLY A 56 31.03 -0.25 22.12
CA GLY A 56 31.79 -0.37 23.37
C GLY A 56 31.39 -1.60 24.18
N SER A 57 30.10 -1.91 24.25
CA SER A 57 29.57 -3.14 24.86
C SER A 57 30.10 -4.40 24.17
N LEU A 58 30.23 -4.39 22.83
CA LEU A 58 30.77 -5.52 22.08
C LEU A 58 32.28 -5.72 22.35
N ILE A 59 33.04 -4.63 22.33
CA ILE A 59 34.50 -4.66 22.62
C ILE A 59 34.74 -5.18 24.04
N PHE A 60 34.01 -4.66 25.02
CA PHE A 60 34.16 -5.07 26.41
C PHE A 60 33.75 -6.53 26.63
N SER A 61 32.67 -6.99 25.98
CA SER A 61 32.31 -8.41 25.98
C SER A 61 33.44 -9.30 25.45
N GLY A 62 34.17 -8.86 24.42
CA GLY A 62 35.34 -9.59 23.90
C GLY A 62 36.45 -9.67 24.94
N ILE A 63 36.76 -8.56 25.62
CA ILE A 63 37.76 -8.51 26.70
C ILE A 63 37.40 -9.49 27.83
N LEU A 64 36.14 -9.50 28.27
CA LEU A 64 35.69 -10.41 29.33
C LEU A 64 35.81 -11.90 28.95
N ILE A 65 35.56 -12.25 27.69
CA ILE A 65 35.73 -13.64 27.21
C ILE A 65 37.22 -13.99 27.21
N ILE A 66 38.06 -13.12 26.66
CA ILE A 66 39.51 -13.35 26.55
C ILE A 66 40.15 -13.52 27.93
N ASP A 67 39.78 -12.66 28.88
CA ASP A 67 40.28 -12.70 30.25
C ASP A 67 39.75 -13.94 31.02
N ALA A 68 38.47 -14.30 30.86
CA ALA A 68 37.90 -15.51 31.48
C ALA A 68 38.63 -16.79 31.08
N PHE A 69 39.12 -16.87 29.84
CA PHE A 69 39.88 -18.03 29.34
C PHE A 69 41.40 -17.90 29.55
N GLY A 70 41.87 -16.84 30.24
CA GLY A 70 43.29 -16.61 30.51
C GLY A 70 44.14 -16.46 29.25
N ILE A 71 43.54 -16.08 28.11
CA ILE A 71 44.20 -16.10 26.79
C ILE A 71 45.36 -15.10 26.74
N TRP A 72 45.30 -14.03 27.54
CA TRP A 72 46.35 -13.01 27.61
C TRP A 72 47.46 -13.34 28.63
N GLY A 73 47.30 -14.38 29.45
CA GLY A 73 48.27 -14.74 30.49
C GLY A 73 48.46 -13.67 31.57
N VAL A 74 47.50 -12.76 31.72
CA VAL A 74 47.47 -11.73 32.77
C VAL A 74 46.13 -11.85 33.48
N ASP A 75 46.15 -12.01 34.80
CA ASP A 75 44.92 -12.06 35.61
C ASP A 75 44.45 -10.63 35.90
N TRP A 76 43.38 -10.19 35.24
CA TRP A 76 42.84 -8.85 35.46
C TRP A 76 41.96 -8.84 36.70
N GLY A 77 42.30 -7.96 37.64
CA GLY A 77 41.45 -7.69 38.79
C GLY A 77 40.19 -6.91 38.40
N PHE A 78 39.32 -6.72 39.39
CA PHE A 78 38.07 -5.99 39.22
C PHE A 78 38.29 -4.56 38.71
N TRP A 79 39.32 -3.87 39.20
CA TRP A 79 39.60 -2.49 38.83
C TRP A 79 40.14 -2.36 37.41
N GLU A 80 40.97 -3.31 36.98
CA GLU A 80 41.49 -3.41 35.63
C GLU A 80 40.35 -3.66 34.64
N LEU A 81 39.42 -4.57 34.97
CA LEU A 81 38.22 -4.84 34.18
C LEU A 81 37.28 -3.62 34.14
N PHE A 82 37.12 -2.90 35.25
CA PHE A 82 36.32 -1.68 35.29
C PHE A 82 36.89 -0.56 34.40
N LEU A 83 38.22 -0.37 34.42
CA LEU A 83 38.90 0.57 33.53
C LEU A 83 38.80 0.14 32.07
N ALA A 84 38.91 -1.16 31.78
CA ALA A 84 38.73 -1.71 30.45
C ALA A 84 37.32 -1.50 29.92
N MET A 85 36.30 -1.56 30.78
CA MET A 85 34.93 -1.22 30.44
C MET A 85 34.84 0.23 29.96
N ILE A 86 35.31 1.18 30.78
CA ILE A 86 35.30 2.61 30.44
C ILE A 86 36.06 2.87 29.13
N GLY A 87 37.26 2.29 28.99
CA GLY A 87 38.07 2.38 27.78
C GLY A 87 37.35 1.84 26.54
N SER A 88 36.66 0.71 26.67
CA SER A 88 35.88 0.12 25.57
C SER A 88 34.76 1.03 25.09
N TYR A 89 34.06 1.70 26.02
CA TYR A 89 33.01 2.67 25.66
C TYR A 89 33.58 3.93 25.01
N LEU A 90 34.72 4.44 25.49
CA LEU A 90 35.42 5.58 24.86
C LEU A 90 35.90 5.25 23.45
N VAL A 91 36.50 4.06 23.25
CA VAL A 91 36.92 3.56 21.93
C VAL A 91 35.70 3.36 21.03
N GLY A 92 34.63 2.75 21.54
CA GLY A 92 33.38 2.55 20.81
C GLY A 92 32.78 3.87 20.33
N TRP A 93 32.76 4.89 21.20
CA TRP A 93 32.29 6.23 20.84
C TRP A 93 33.21 6.91 19.82
N GLY A 94 34.52 6.86 20.00
CA GLY A 94 35.51 7.44 19.08
C GLY A 94 35.44 6.83 17.68
N LEU A 95 35.41 5.51 17.57
CA LEU A 95 35.26 4.80 16.30
C LEU A 95 33.94 5.15 15.61
N MET A 96 32.84 5.23 16.36
CA MET A 96 31.54 5.59 15.79
C MET A 96 31.46 7.06 15.39
N SER A 97 32.16 7.97 16.06
CA SER A 97 32.24 9.37 15.64
C SER A 97 33.02 9.54 14.32
N ILE A 98 34.06 8.72 14.11
CA ILE A 98 34.90 8.79 12.90
C ILE A 98 34.23 8.07 11.72
N PHE A 99 33.69 6.86 11.94
CA PHE A 99 33.20 5.97 10.88
C PHE A 99 31.67 5.94 10.76
N GLY A 100 30.92 6.32 11.80
CA GLY A 100 29.46 6.33 11.82
C GLY A 100 28.83 7.41 10.96
N ASN A 101 29.61 8.44 10.58
CA ASN A 101 29.22 9.46 9.59
C ASN A 101 29.64 9.13 8.15
N SER A 102 30.24 7.96 7.91
CA SER A 102 30.59 7.58 6.54
C SER A 102 29.32 7.29 5.73
N LYS A 103 29.30 7.84 4.51
CA LYS A 103 28.24 7.87 3.49
C LYS A 103 27.69 6.50 3.05
N PHE A 104 27.91 5.43 3.81
CA PHE A 104 27.59 4.06 3.43
C PHE A 104 26.24 3.54 3.96
N MET A 105 25.63 4.17 4.97
CA MET A 105 24.49 3.55 5.70
C MET A 105 23.17 4.32 5.75
N ARG A 106 23.03 5.42 5.01
CA ARG A 106 21.72 6.03 4.73
C ARG A 106 21.62 6.46 3.27
N ARG A 107 21.49 5.48 2.35
CA ARG A 107 20.71 5.76 1.14
C ARG A 107 19.27 5.89 1.61
N THR A 108 18.80 7.11 1.85
CA THR A 108 17.37 7.40 1.71
C THR A 108 16.94 6.80 0.37
N PRO A 109 15.97 5.87 0.34
CA PRO A 109 15.56 5.29 -0.92
C PRO A 109 15.08 6.45 -1.79
N LYS A 110 15.81 6.76 -2.87
CA LYS A 110 15.31 7.67 -3.90
C LYS A 110 13.92 7.17 -4.26
N SER A 111 12.92 8.01 -4.02
CA SER A 111 11.53 7.68 -4.33
C SER A 111 11.46 7.21 -5.78
N SER A 112 11.01 5.98 -6.00
CA SER A 112 10.74 5.44 -7.34
C SER A 112 9.38 5.89 -7.88
N ARG A 113 8.73 6.83 -7.18
CA ARG A 113 7.43 7.36 -7.55
C ARG A 113 7.56 8.23 -8.79
N GLN A 114 6.78 7.88 -9.81
CA GLN A 114 6.63 8.62 -11.04
C GLN A 114 5.22 9.23 -11.06
N ASN A 115 5.15 10.50 -11.46
CA ASN A 115 3.89 11.21 -11.66
C ASN A 115 3.82 11.63 -13.12
N LEU A 116 2.76 11.23 -13.81
CA LEU A 116 2.39 11.69 -15.14
C LEU A 116 1.15 12.54 -14.99
N SER A 117 1.10 13.69 -15.66
CA SER A 117 -0.04 14.59 -15.61
C SER A 117 -0.33 15.16 -16.99
N ILE A 118 -1.61 15.25 -17.33
CA ILE A 118 -2.11 15.92 -18.52
C ILE A 118 -3.18 16.90 -18.06
N SER A 119 -3.02 18.17 -18.40
CA SER A 119 -4.05 19.19 -18.23
C SER A 119 -4.29 19.84 -19.58
N ARG A 120 -5.53 19.81 -20.06
CA ARG A 120 -5.95 20.38 -21.34
C ARG A 120 -7.16 21.29 -21.14
N PRO A 121 -7.22 22.44 -21.83
CA PRO A 121 -8.41 23.28 -21.77
C PRO A 121 -9.57 22.62 -22.51
N LEU A 122 -10.75 23.24 -22.41
CA LEU A 122 -11.94 22.78 -23.12
C LEU A 122 -11.78 23.06 -24.62
N GLU A 123 -11.38 22.04 -25.39
CA GLU A 123 -11.10 22.20 -26.82
C GLU A 123 -11.80 21.17 -27.73
N ALA A 124 -12.61 20.27 -27.17
CA ALA A 124 -13.31 19.23 -27.91
C ALA A 124 -14.74 19.07 -27.37
N ASP A 125 -15.65 18.63 -28.23
CA ASP A 125 -17.07 18.45 -27.91
C ASP A 125 -17.36 17.03 -27.41
N GLU A 126 -16.48 16.08 -27.74
CA GLU A 126 -16.58 14.69 -27.32
C GLU A 126 -15.28 14.19 -26.67
N TYR A 127 -15.42 13.45 -25.58
CA TYR A 127 -14.31 12.78 -24.89
C TYR A 127 -14.50 11.27 -24.89
N ASN A 128 -13.49 10.55 -25.36
CA ASN A 128 -13.37 9.10 -25.19
C ASN A 128 -12.31 8.84 -24.13
N VAL A 129 -12.71 8.25 -23.01
CA VAL A 129 -11.83 8.01 -21.87
C VAL A 129 -11.65 6.51 -21.68
N ASP A 130 -10.43 6.03 -21.90
CA ASP A 130 -10.06 4.62 -21.75
C ASP A 130 -9.13 4.46 -20.54
N ILE A 131 -9.56 3.70 -19.53
CA ILE A 131 -8.78 3.38 -18.33
C ILE A 131 -8.46 1.88 -18.28
N ASP A 132 -7.18 1.53 -18.27
CA ASP A 132 -6.70 0.15 -18.16
C ASP A 132 -5.82 0.00 -16.91
N ALA A 133 -6.39 -0.48 -15.81
CA ALA A 133 -5.78 -0.42 -14.49
C ALA A 133 -5.75 -1.79 -13.79
N ASN A 134 -4.63 -2.12 -13.16
CA ASN A 134 -4.48 -3.28 -12.28
C ASN A 134 -3.88 -2.85 -10.93
N LEU A 135 -4.42 -3.37 -9.82
CA LEU A 135 -3.99 -3.08 -8.44
C LEU A 135 -3.82 -1.57 -8.15
N THR A 136 -4.71 -0.75 -8.70
CA THR A 136 -4.59 0.72 -8.72
C THR A 136 -5.86 1.36 -8.18
N LYS A 137 -5.75 2.50 -7.48
CA LYS A 137 -6.93 3.32 -7.15
C LYS A 137 -7.33 4.18 -8.32
N VAL A 138 -8.61 4.18 -8.68
CA VAL A 138 -9.14 4.97 -9.80
C VAL A 138 -10.20 5.93 -9.27
N LEU A 139 -10.06 7.21 -9.61
CA LEU A 139 -11.03 8.24 -9.29
C LEU A 139 -11.37 9.00 -10.57
N LEU A 140 -12.65 9.02 -10.94
CA LEU A 140 -13.18 9.86 -12.00
C LEU A 140 -14.23 10.78 -11.40
N LEU A 141 -14.05 12.09 -11.60
CA LEU A 141 -14.92 13.15 -11.09
C LEU A 141 -15.11 14.24 -12.15
N ASP A 142 -15.99 15.20 -11.88
CA ASP A 142 -16.05 16.44 -12.64
C ASP A 142 -14.95 17.42 -12.21
N THR A 143 -14.51 18.28 -13.14
CA THR A 143 -13.54 19.35 -12.87
C THR A 143 -14.23 20.70 -12.62
N GLN A 144 -13.64 21.56 -11.78
CA GLN A 144 -14.14 22.91 -11.55
C GLN A 144 -13.52 23.91 -12.55
N ARG A 145 -14.41 24.55 -13.33
CA ARG A 145 -14.30 25.62 -14.36
C ARG A 145 -12.95 25.90 -15.05
N ASP A 146 -13.04 26.05 -16.37
CA ASP A 146 -12.02 26.39 -17.41
C ASP A 146 -11.08 25.27 -17.89
N LYS A 147 -10.97 24.15 -17.16
CA LYS A 147 -10.27 22.95 -17.64
C LYS A 147 -11.21 22.03 -18.41
N GLY A 148 -10.71 21.44 -19.50
CA GLY A 148 -11.39 20.42 -20.29
C GLY A 148 -11.19 19.04 -19.70
N ILE A 149 -9.92 18.63 -19.60
CA ILE A 149 -9.49 17.35 -19.02
C ILE A 149 -8.30 17.62 -18.10
N ASP A 150 -8.36 17.12 -16.86
CA ASP A 150 -7.21 17.02 -15.96
C ASP A 150 -7.04 15.55 -15.55
N ALA A 151 -5.89 14.97 -15.85
CA ALA A 151 -5.62 13.57 -15.57
C ALA A 151 -4.25 13.42 -14.92
N THR A 152 -4.20 12.70 -13.81
CA THR A 152 -2.97 12.41 -13.07
C THR A 152 -2.82 10.92 -12.83
N LEU A 153 -1.63 10.40 -13.11
CA LEU A 153 -1.24 9.02 -12.85
C LEU A 153 0.02 9.03 -11.99
N SER A 154 -0.10 8.53 -10.76
CA SER A 154 0.99 8.43 -9.80
C SER A 154 1.26 6.97 -9.48
N PHE A 155 2.49 6.49 -9.67
CA PHE A 155 2.83 5.09 -9.40
C PHE A 155 4.28 4.87 -8.99
N ASP A 156 4.55 3.78 -8.27
CA ASP A 156 5.91 3.30 -8.02
C ASP A 156 6.46 2.56 -9.25
N LYS A 157 7.45 3.13 -9.95
CA LYS A 157 8.06 2.56 -11.16
C LYS A 157 8.71 1.18 -10.92
N LYS A 158 9.06 0.82 -9.68
CA LYS A 158 9.58 -0.52 -9.37
C LYS A 158 8.48 -1.57 -9.44
N SER A 159 7.26 -1.22 -9.05
CA SER A 159 6.12 -2.14 -8.99
C SER A 159 5.17 -2.02 -10.18
N PHE A 160 5.14 -0.88 -10.87
CA PHE A 160 4.16 -0.63 -11.93
C PHE A 160 4.80 -0.12 -13.21
N SER A 161 4.13 -0.37 -14.33
CA SER A 161 4.30 0.34 -15.60
C SER A 161 3.06 1.19 -15.86
N GLY A 162 3.25 2.45 -16.21
CA GLY A 162 2.15 3.38 -16.43
C GLY A 162 2.40 4.28 -17.63
N SER A 163 1.31 4.60 -18.34
CA SER A 163 1.31 5.54 -19.45
C SER A 163 0.05 6.39 -19.39
N LEU A 164 0.19 7.67 -19.66
CA LEU A 164 -0.92 8.62 -19.75
C LEU A 164 -0.77 9.36 -21.07
N ASN A 165 -1.72 9.16 -21.99
CA ASN A 165 -1.67 9.70 -23.33
C ASN A 165 -2.96 10.48 -23.62
N TYR A 166 -2.81 11.58 -24.35
CA TYR A 166 -3.91 12.39 -24.85
C TYR A 166 -3.70 12.63 -26.33
N ASN A 167 -4.72 12.35 -27.13
CA ASN A 167 -4.76 12.71 -28.54
C ASN A 167 -6.05 13.47 -28.83
N LYS A 168 -5.97 14.47 -29.70
CA LYS A 168 -7.13 15.24 -30.18
C LYS A 168 -7.22 15.12 -31.68
N GLU A 169 -8.38 14.71 -32.15
CA GLU A 169 -8.71 14.63 -33.57
C GLU A 169 -9.99 15.43 -33.82
N ARG A 170 -9.86 16.59 -34.46
CA ARG A 170 -10.98 17.50 -34.76
C ARG A 170 -11.75 17.87 -33.47
N ASN A 171 -13.01 17.44 -33.34
CA ASN A 171 -13.90 17.72 -32.22
C ASN A 171 -13.93 16.59 -31.17
N SER A 172 -13.12 15.54 -31.34
CA SER A 172 -13.04 14.41 -30.42
C SER A 172 -11.67 14.38 -29.76
N ALA A 173 -11.63 14.21 -28.44
CA ALA A 173 -10.41 13.94 -27.71
C ALA A 173 -10.44 12.54 -27.09
N VAL A 174 -9.27 11.90 -27.05
CA VAL A 174 -9.08 10.56 -26.53
C VAL A 174 -8.05 10.61 -25.40
N LEU A 175 -8.47 10.25 -24.19
CA LEU A 175 -7.60 10.09 -23.04
C LEU A 175 -7.40 8.59 -22.78
N LYS A 176 -6.14 8.14 -22.80
CA LYS A 176 -5.78 6.76 -22.46
C LYS A 176 -4.89 6.74 -21.23
N ALA A 177 -5.40 6.18 -20.13
CA ALA A 177 -4.67 5.99 -18.89
C ALA A 177 -4.45 4.49 -18.64
N LYS A 178 -3.19 4.05 -18.60
CA LYS A 178 -2.82 2.66 -18.33
C LYS A 178 -1.93 2.58 -17.11
N CYS A 179 -2.22 1.67 -16.19
CA CYS A 179 -1.36 1.35 -15.06
C CYS A 179 -1.42 -0.16 -14.77
N LYS A 180 -0.34 -0.88 -15.03
CA LYS A 180 -0.25 -2.34 -14.82
C LYS A 180 0.80 -2.67 -13.79
N ALA A 181 0.46 -3.55 -12.86
CA ALA A 181 1.43 -4.11 -11.93
C ALA A 181 2.41 -5.02 -12.68
N LYS A 182 3.67 -5.01 -12.25
CA LYS A 182 4.68 -5.96 -12.69
C LYS A 182 4.49 -7.29 -11.97
N ALA A 183 5.06 -8.36 -12.53
CA ALA A 183 5.00 -9.69 -11.94
C ALA A 183 5.49 -9.70 -10.47
N GLY A 184 4.79 -10.43 -9.60
CA GLY A 184 5.15 -10.59 -8.19
C GLY A 184 4.74 -9.45 -7.25
N VAL A 185 3.98 -8.46 -7.73
CA VAL A 185 3.41 -7.41 -6.88
C VAL A 185 2.13 -7.92 -6.22
N SER A 186 2.18 -8.19 -4.91
CA SER A 186 1.00 -8.51 -4.11
C SER A 186 0.47 -7.28 -3.36
N SER A 187 -0.82 -7.01 -3.56
CA SER A 187 -1.69 -6.05 -2.84
C SER A 187 -1.06 -4.73 -2.37
N VAL A 188 -0.87 -3.76 -3.27
CA VAL A 188 -0.56 -2.39 -2.83
C VAL A 188 -1.30 -1.32 -3.62
N LEU A 189 -2.61 -1.21 -3.39
CA LEU A 189 -3.45 -0.10 -3.90
C LEU A 189 -2.90 1.29 -3.53
N THR A 190 -2.02 1.40 -2.51
CA THR A 190 -1.41 2.69 -2.11
C THR A 190 -0.21 3.10 -2.97
N LYS A 191 0.31 2.20 -3.82
CA LYS A 191 1.47 2.45 -4.67
C LYS A 191 1.11 2.94 -6.08
N SER A 192 -0.17 2.95 -6.45
CA SER A 192 -0.63 3.50 -7.73
C SER A 192 -2.00 4.16 -7.61
N ARG A 193 -2.17 5.27 -8.34
CA ARG A 193 -3.41 6.04 -8.37
C ARG A 193 -3.59 6.72 -9.72
N ILE A 194 -4.79 6.63 -10.27
CA ILE A 194 -5.28 7.40 -11.41
C ILE A 194 -6.38 8.33 -10.91
N ASN A 195 -6.24 9.63 -11.16
CA ASN A 195 -7.35 10.59 -11.05
C ASN A 195 -7.63 11.18 -12.42
N VAL A 196 -8.89 11.25 -12.79
CA VAL A 196 -9.38 11.89 -14.02
C VAL A 196 -10.49 12.84 -13.63
N GLU A 197 -10.35 14.10 -14.01
CA GLU A 197 -11.37 15.12 -13.88
C GLU A 197 -11.79 15.59 -15.27
N LEU A 198 -13.09 15.59 -15.53
CA LEU A 198 -13.66 15.90 -16.83
C LEU A 198 -14.59 17.11 -16.74
N ASN A 199 -14.59 17.93 -17.79
CA ASN A 199 -15.55 19.02 -17.93
C ASN A 199 -16.97 18.48 -18.18
N SER A 200 -17.97 19.22 -17.70
CA SER A 200 -19.38 18.88 -17.84
C SER A 200 -19.97 19.19 -19.23
N SER A 201 -19.28 19.97 -20.06
CA SER A 201 -19.77 20.42 -21.36
C SER A 201 -19.69 19.33 -22.45
N PRO A 202 -18.55 18.62 -22.63
CA PRO A 202 -18.40 17.60 -23.67
C PRO A 202 -19.19 16.33 -23.38
N VAL A 203 -19.60 15.63 -24.44
CA VAL A 203 -20.22 14.31 -24.33
C VAL A 203 -19.13 13.26 -24.08
N VAL A 204 -19.33 12.39 -23.08
CA VAL A 204 -18.31 11.44 -22.64
C VAL A 204 -18.71 10.01 -22.99
N ARG A 205 -17.78 9.28 -23.61
CA ARG A 205 -17.81 7.82 -23.76
C ARG A 205 -16.68 7.23 -22.92
N PHE A 206 -17.01 6.28 -22.06
CA PHE A 206 -16.08 5.77 -21.05
C PHE A 206 -15.87 4.26 -21.21
N ASN A 207 -14.61 3.83 -21.25
CA ASN A 207 -14.25 2.41 -21.22
C ASN A 207 -13.26 2.16 -20.10
N ALA A 208 -13.50 1.12 -19.30
CA ALA A 208 -12.60 0.72 -18.24
C ALA A 208 -12.37 -0.78 -18.20
N THR A 209 -11.11 -1.18 -18.04
CA THR A 209 -10.69 -2.54 -17.67
C THR A 209 -9.96 -2.47 -16.33
N LEU A 210 -10.57 -3.00 -15.28
CA LEU A 210 -10.19 -2.82 -13.89
C LEU A 210 -9.98 -4.19 -13.24
N ASP A 211 -8.80 -4.41 -12.64
CA ASP A 211 -8.46 -5.71 -12.03
C ASP A 211 -7.76 -5.51 -10.69
N GLY A 212 -8.36 -5.98 -9.59
CA GLY A 212 -7.82 -5.73 -8.26
C GLY A 212 -7.90 -4.25 -7.85
N VAL A 213 -8.88 -3.50 -8.34
CA VAL A 213 -8.97 -2.03 -8.26
C VAL A 213 -9.99 -1.57 -7.22
N ASP A 214 -9.76 -0.36 -6.69
CA ASP A 214 -10.75 0.41 -5.94
C ASP A 214 -11.11 1.66 -6.76
N ALA A 215 -12.29 1.65 -7.38
CA ALA A 215 -12.73 2.65 -8.36
C ALA A 215 -13.95 3.43 -7.89
N VAL A 216 -13.87 4.75 -8.01
CA VAL A 216 -15.01 5.67 -7.87
C VAL A 216 -15.18 6.38 -9.21
N LEU A 217 -16.31 6.14 -9.86
CA LEU A 217 -16.67 6.71 -11.15
C LEU A 217 -17.91 7.59 -10.96
N ASP A 218 -17.71 8.88 -10.74
CA ASP A 218 -18.78 9.84 -10.55
C ASP A 218 -19.11 10.55 -11.87
N PHE A 219 -20.23 10.18 -12.49
CA PHE A 219 -20.70 10.82 -13.72
C PHE A 219 -21.80 11.86 -13.47
N SER A 220 -22.13 12.17 -12.21
CA SER A 220 -23.30 12.99 -11.86
C SER A 220 -23.35 14.33 -12.60
N ASN A 221 -22.20 15.00 -12.73
CA ASN A 221 -22.06 16.28 -13.43
C ASN A 221 -21.32 16.14 -14.78
N ILE A 222 -21.35 14.95 -15.39
CA ILE A 222 -20.70 14.65 -16.67
C ILE A 222 -21.78 14.24 -17.67
N LYS A 223 -21.74 14.73 -18.92
CA LYS A 223 -22.67 14.29 -19.98
C LYS A 223 -22.25 12.91 -20.52
N LEU A 224 -22.39 11.88 -19.69
CA LEU A 224 -22.10 10.50 -20.07
C LEU A 224 -23.10 10.02 -21.12
N ASP A 225 -22.61 9.50 -22.24
CA ASP A 225 -23.42 8.82 -23.25
C ASP A 225 -23.44 7.32 -22.99
N ASN A 226 -22.25 6.71 -22.95
CA ASN A 226 -22.08 5.32 -22.61
C ASN A 226 -20.85 5.05 -21.73
N ALA A 227 -20.94 4.00 -20.91
CA ALA A 227 -19.84 3.46 -20.13
C ALA A 227 -19.78 1.94 -20.26
N SER A 228 -18.62 1.39 -20.64
CA SER A 228 -18.34 -0.05 -20.60
C SER A 228 -17.26 -0.33 -19.56
N ILE A 229 -17.60 -1.11 -18.53
CA ILE A 229 -16.72 -1.38 -17.39
C ILE A 229 -16.54 -2.88 -17.25
N ARG A 230 -15.32 -3.38 -17.47
CA ARG A 230 -14.91 -4.75 -17.15
C ARG A 230 -14.12 -4.75 -15.86
N SER A 231 -14.57 -5.54 -14.89
CA SER A 231 -14.05 -5.50 -13.52
C SER A 231 -13.80 -6.90 -12.97
N ASN A 232 -12.60 -7.17 -12.46
CA ASN A 232 -12.30 -8.39 -11.71
C ASN A 232 -11.72 -8.05 -10.33
N ILE A 233 -12.11 -8.81 -9.30
CA ILE A 233 -11.65 -8.70 -7.90
C ILE A 233 -11.57 -7.23 -7.44
N SER A 234 -12.64 -6.45 -7.62
CA SER A 234 -12.59 -4.99 -7.44
C SER A 234 -13.72 -4.46 -6.55
N ARG A 235 -13.54 -3.24 -6.07
CA ARG A 235 -14.62 -2.43 -5.49
C ARG A 235 -14.93 -1.29 -6.45
N LEU A 236 -16.19 -1.17 -6.83
CA LEU A 236 -16.64 -0.23 -7.85
C LEU A 236 -17.79 0.59 -7.29
N SER A 237 -17.62 1.91 -7.23
CA SER A 237 -18.69 2.86 -6.94
C SER A 237 -19.02 3.63 -8.21
N VAL A 238 -20.27 3.61 -8.66
CA VAL A 238 -20.72 4.31 -9.87
C VAL A 238 -21.85 5.27 -9.52
N VAL A 239 -21.76 6.51 -9.99
CA VAL A 239 -22.82 7.53 -9.90
C VAL A 239 -23.29 7.86 -11.31
N PRO A 240 -24.55 7.58 -11.68
CA PRO A 240 -25.10 7.92 -13.00
C PRO A 240 -25.15 9.42 -13.29
N SER A 241 -25.25 9.78 -14.58
CA SER A 241 -25.34 11.17 -15.03
C SER A 241 -26.69 11.81 -14.74
N LYS A 242 -26.66 13.07 -14.26
CA LYS A 242 -27.84 13.94 -14.15
C LYS A 242 -28.04 14.83 -15.38
N LEU A 243 -27.08 14.84 -16.31
CA LEU A 243 -27.03 15.79 -17.43
C LEU A 243 -27.51 15.18 -18.76
N ARG A 244 -27.40 13.86 -18.92
CA ARG A 244 -27.72 13.14 -20.17
C ARG A 244 -28.26 11.75 -19.86
N ASP A 245 -29.15 11.26 -20.73
CA ASP A 245 -29.56 9.86 -20.68
C ASP A 245 -28.36 8.99 -21.04
N SER A 246 -28.11 7.95 -20.26
CA SER A 246 -26.85 7.22 -20.34
C SER A 246 -27.01 5.71 -20.23
N ARG A 247 -26.15 4.97 -20.90
CA ARG A 247 -26.08 3.51 -20.81
C ARG A 247 -24.78 3.08 -20.11
N ILE A 248 -24.87 2.22 -19.11
CA ILE A 248 -23.72 1.68 -18.39
C ILE A 248 -23.77 0.15 -18.46
N ASP A 249 -22.81 -0.44 -19.16
CA ASP A 249 -22.62 -1.89 -19.24
C ASP A 249 -21.47 -2.29 -18.31
N ILE A 250 -21.76 -3.12 -17.31
CA ILE A 250 -20.80 -3.61 -16.30
C ILE A 250 -20.69 -5.13 -16.42
N ASP A 251 -19.49 -5.61 -16.76
CA ASP A 251 -19.14 -7.04 -16.77
C ASP A 251 -18.18 -7.32 -15.61
N CYS A 252 -18.62 -8.10 -14.63
CA CYS A 252 -17.88 -8.27 -13.39
C CYS A 252 -17.91 -9.69 -12.83
N GLU A 253 -16.74 -10.27 -12.57
CA GLU A 253 -16.63 -11.63 -12.01
C GLU A 253 -16.86 -11.60 -10.49
N ILE A 254 -15.85 -11.16 -9.72
CA ILE A 254 -15.92 -11.00 -8.25
C ILE A 254 -15.80 -9.51 -7.92
N THR A 255 -16.92 -8.79 -7.76
CA THR A 255 -16.87 -7.34 -7.52
C THR A 255 -17.90 -6.91 -6.47
N SER A 256 -17.51 -5.96 -5.62
CA SER A 256 -18.49 -5.21 -4.81
C SER A 256 -18.88 -3.96 -5.58
N LEU A 257 -20.08 -3.96 -6.14
CA LEU A 257 -20.63 -2.83 -6.90
C LEU A 257 -21.56 -2.02 -5.98
N ASN A 258 -21.25 -0.74 -5.80
CA ASN A 258 -22.13 0.23 -5.18
C ASN A 258 -22.63 1.24 -6.22
N LEU A 259 -23.94 1.26 -6.46
CA LEU A 259 -24.59 2.24 -7.31
C LEU A 259 -25.14 3.36 -6.43
N ARG A 260 -24.60 4.56 -6.58
CA ARG A 260 -25.06 5.74 -5.84
C ARG A 260 -25.90 6.58 -6.80
N VAL A 261 -27.21 6.46 -6.73
CA VAL A 261 -28.13 7.00 -7.74
C VAL A 261 -28.72 8.34 -7.27
N PRO A 262 -28.53 9.44 -8.02
CA PRO A 262 -29.21 10.70 -7.72
C PRO A 262 -30.73 10.55 -7.78
N ARG A 263 -31.47 11.06 -6.78
CA ARG A 263 -32.94 10.93 -6.70
C ARG A 263 -33.73 11.51 -7.87
N GLU A 264 -33.12 12.40 -8.65
CA GLU A 264 -33.74 13.00 -9.85
C GLU A 264 -33.52 12.20 -11.14
N VAL A 265 -32.67 11.15 -11.08
CA VAL A 265 -32.35 10.26 -12.20
C VAL A 265 -33.18 8.99 -12.08
N GLY A 266 -33.84 8.63 -13.18
CA GLY A 266 -34.54 7.36 -13.32
C GLY A 266 -33.56 6.27 -13.71
N VAL A 267 -33.74 5.06 -13.20
CA VAL A 267 -32.82 3.95 -13.44
C VAL A 267 -33.58 2.72 -13.89
N ILE A 268 -33.04 2.05 -14.92
CA ILE A 268 -33.47 0.73 -15.38
C ILE A 268 -32.27 -0.20 -15.22
N ILE A 269 -32.40 -1.26 -14.42
CA ILE A 269 -31.35 -2.25 -14.17
C ILE A 269 -31.77 -3.59 -14.75
N VAL A 270 -30.99 -4.07 -15.71
CA VAL A 270 -31.08 -5.42 -16.24
C VAL A 270 -29.85 -6.18 -15.78
N HIS A 271 -30.04 -7.36 -15.21
CA HIS A 271 -28.93 -8.15 -14.70
C HIS A 271 -28.93 -9.59 -15.19
N GLN A 272 -27.75 -10.18 -15.30
CA GLN A 272 -27.54 -11.58 -15.68
C GLN A 272 -26.50 -12.23 -14.76
N GLY A 273 -26.87 -13.38 -14.15
CA GLY A 273 -26.03 -14.20 -13.28
C GLY A 273 -26.30 -14.02 -11.78
N GLU A 274 -25.41 -14.51 -10.90
CA GLU A 274 -25.65 -14.52 -9.45
C GLU A 274 -25.24 -13.19 -8.82
N LEU A 275 -26.25 -12.43 -8.39
CA LEU A 275 -26.07 -11.17 -7.66
C LEU A 275 -26.67 -11.31 -6.27
N ASN A 276 -25.87 -10.95 -5.26
CA ASN A 276 -26.34 -10.84 -3.89
C ASN A 276 -26.68 -9.37 -3.60
N TRP A 277 -27.96 -9.09 -3.40
CA TRP A 277 -28.52 -7.73 -3.30
C TRP A 277 -28.78 -7.36 -1.84
N SER A 278 -28.66 -6.07 -1.52
CA SER A 278 -28.87 -5.60 -0.14
C SER A 278 -29.93 -4.51 0.03
N SER A 279 -30.44 -3.87 -1.02
CA SER A 279 -31.55 -2.91 -0.93
C SER A 279 -32.44 -2.92 -2.19
N PHE A 280 -33.76 -2.86 -1.99
CA PHE A 280 -34.79 -2.71 -3.04
C PHE A 280 -35.54 -1.39 -2.93
N ASP A 281 -35.14 -0.52 -2.00
CA ASP A 281 -35.88 0.70 -1.74
C ASP A 281 -35.94 1.52 -3.02
N GLU A 282 -37.15 1.93 -3.40
CA GLU A 282 -37.46 2.67 -4.63
C GLU A 282 -37.28 1.94 -5.97
N LEU A 283 -37.02 0.63 -5.98
CA LEU A 283 -37.01 -0.19 -7.21
C LEU A 283 -38.25 -1.10 -7.30
N VAL A 284 -38.79 -1.23 -8.51
CA VAL A 284 -39.95 -2.07 -8.83
C VAL A 284 -39.56 -3.02 -9.96
N TYR A 285 -39.82 -4.31 -9.78
CA TYR A 285 -39.57 -5.30 -10.82
C TYR A 285 -40.53 -5.12 -12.01
N ARG A 286 -40.00 -5.02 -13.23
CA ARG A 286 -40.75 -4.95 -14.50
C ARG A 286 -39.95 -5.60 -15.63
N GLU A 287 -40.61 -6.38 -16.48
CA GLU A 287 -40.09 -6.87 -17.79
C GLU A 287 -38.63 -7.38 -17.75
N ASN A 288 -38.32 -8.30 -16.82
CA ASN A 288 -36.99 -8.91 -16.63
C ASN A 288 -35.89 -7.98 -16.08
N GLY A 289 -36.27 -6.89 -15.42
CA GLY A 289 -35.34 -6.00 -14.72
C GLY A 289 -36.01 -5.24 -13.58
N TYR A 290 -35.29 -4.26 -13.05
CA TYR A 290 -35.75 -3.36 -12.01
C TYR A 290 -35.79 -1.93 -12.52
N VAL A 291 -36.86 -1.22 -12.19
CA VAL A 291 -37.07 0.15 -12.61
C VAL A 291 -37.31 1.01 -11.38
N SER A 292 -36.71 2.20 -11.35
CA SER A 292 -36.92 3.15 -10.26
C SER A 292 -38.35 3.71 -10.25
N ARG A 293 -38.88 3.99 -9.05
CA ARG A 293 -40.23 4.57 -8.89
C ARG A 293 -40.41 5.92 -9.57
N ASN A 294 -39.33 6.70 -9.64
CA ASN A 294 -39.34 8.03 -10.25
C ASN A 294 -39.21 8.00 -11.79
N ILE A 295 -39.13 6.83 -12.45
CA ILE A 295 -38.81 6.71 -13.88
C ILE A 295 -39.69 7.57 -14.79
N GLU A 296 -40.99 7.70 -14.50
CA GLU A 296 -41.96 8.47 -15.29
C GLU A 296 -41.79 9.99 -15.09
N THR A 297 -41.23 10.39 -13.95
CA THR A 297 -41.03 11.80 -13.56
C THR A 297 -39.58 12.27 -13.69
N ALA A 298 -38.64 11.36 -13.97
CA ALA A 298 -37.22 11.64 -13.99
C ALA A 298 -36.84 12.49 -15.19
N LYS A 299 -35.93 13.46 -14.99
CA LYS A 299 -35.43 14.32 -16.07
C LYS A 299 -34.47 13.59 -17.00
N LYS A 300 -33.78 12.60 -16.46
CA LYS A 300 -32.79 11.76 -17.14
C LYS A 300 -32.94 10.32 -16.71
N VAL A 301 -32.64 9.42 -17.63
CA VAL A 301 -32.74 7.98 -17.42
C VAL A 301 -31.37 7.33 -17.65
N CYS A 302 -30.95 6.48 -16.72
CA CYS A 302 -29.78 5.63 -16.87
C CYS A 302 -30.19 4.16 -17.02
N GLN A 303 -29.75 3.53 -18.10
CA GLN A 303 -29.88 2.10 -18.32
C GLN A 303 -28.60 1.40 -17.85
N LEU A 304 -28.71 0.51 -16.86
CA LEU A 304 -27.61 -0.29 -16.36
C LEU A 304 -27.80 -1.75 -16.74
N PHE A 305 -26.79 -2.30 -17.40
CA PHE A 305 -26.70 -3.72 -17.74
C PHE A 305 -25.57 -4.34 -16.92
N ILE A 306 -25.90 -5.27 -16.03
CA ILE A 306 -24.93 -5.87 -15.10
C ILE A 306 -24.84 -7.36 -15.38
N LYS A 307 -23.71 -7.80 -15.94
CA LYS A 307 -23.38 -9.21 -16.07
C LYS A 307 -22.43 -9.59 -14.94
N SER A 308 -22.80 -10.60 -14.15
CA SER A 308 -21.96 -11.03 -13.04
C SER A 308 -21.97 -12.52 -12.75
N GLU A 309 -20.84 -13.04 -12.26
CA GLU A 309 -20.75 -14.41 -11.72
C GLU A 309 -20.96 -14.44 -10.21
N MET A 310 -20.22 -13.65 -9.42
CA MET A 310 -20.35 -13.59 -7.96
C MET A 310 -20.09 -12.16 -7.45
N SER A 311 -21.11 -11.29 -7.51
CA SER A 311 -20.97 -9.90 -7.04
C SER A 311 -22.00 -9.50 -5.99
N LYS A 312 -21.56 -8.63 -5.08
CA LYS A 312 -22.46 -7.91 -4.17
C LYS A 312 -22.87 -6.61 -4.81
N LEU A 313 -24.17 -6.39 -4.93
CA LEU A 313 -24.74 -5.13 -5.40
C LEU A 313 -25.40 -4.36 -4.25
N SER A 314 -24.99 -3.12 -4.09
CA SER A 314 -25.56 -2.13 -3.18
C SER A 314 -26.10 -0.98 -4.00
N ILE A 315 -27.26 -0.45 -3.60
CA ILE A 315 -27.87 0.72 -4.23
C ILE A 315 -28.20 1.72 -3.14
N ASP A 316 -27.62 2.92 -3.27
CA ASP A 316 -27.79 4.03 -2.35
C ASP A 316 -28.39 5.22 -3.12
N TRP A 317 -29.53 5.74 -2.65
CA TRP A 317 -30.15 6.94 -3.24
C TRP A 317 -29.57 8.21 -2.62
N ILE A 318 -29.02 9.12 -3.45
CA ILE A 318 -28.35 10.36 -3.04
C ILE A 318 -29.01 11.63 -3.55
#